data_AF-A0A432D0D3-F1
#
_entry.id   AF-A0A432D0D3-F1
#
_cell.length_a   1.000
_cell.length_b   1.000
_cell.length_c   1.000
_cell.angle_alpha   90.00
_cell.angle_beta   90.00
_cell.angle_gamma   90.00
#
_symmetry.space_group_name_H-M   'P 1'
#
loop_
_entity.id
_entity.type
_entity.pdbx_description
1 polymer ?
#
loop_
_entity_poly.entity_id
_entity_poly.type
_entity_poly.pdbx_seq_one_letter_code
_entity_poly.pdbx_strand_id
1 'polypeptide(L)'
;MSKIEFTSQQKQAMSAELQRYLEDELDIEIGQFDADFLLEFVTKKFGATFYNKGLSDAQAIFDRKILDVADELYEIEQISEF
;
A
#
# COMPACT_ATOMS: atom_id res chain seq x y z
N MET A 1 6.07 -9.58 -6.93
CA MET A 1 4.93 -8.83 -6.38
C MET A 1 3.66 -9.54 -6.85
N SER A 2 2.72 -9.85 -5.96
CA SER A 2 1.38 -10.23 -6.42
C SER A 2 0.79 -9.05 -7.17
N LYS A 3 0.10 -9.32 -8.28
CA LYS A 3 -0.52 -8.27 -9.09
C LYS A 3 -1.48 -7.47 -8.20
N ILE A 4 -1.38 -6.13 -8.23
CA ILE A 4 -2.36 -5.28 -7.55
C ILE A 4 -3.68 -5.43 -8.31
N GLU A 5 -4.65 -6.09 -7.68
CA GLU A 5 -5.96 -6.34 -8.24
C GLU A 5 -7.04 -5.82 -7.29
N PHE A 6 -7.97 -5.07 -7.85
CA PHE A 6 -9.12 -4.52 -7.15
C PHE A 6 -10.40 -5.15 -7.69
N THR A 7 -11.40 -5.27 -6.83
CA THR A 7 -12.73 -5.70 -7.27
C THR A 7 -13.34 -4.68 -8.23
N SER A 8 -14.30 -5.09 -9.06
CA SER A 8 -14.98 -4.18 -9.97
C SER A 8 -15.65 -3.01 -9.24
N GLN A 9 -16.19 -3.26 -8.04
CA GLN A 9 -16.79 -2.22 -7.20
C GLN A 9 -15.75 -1.21 -6.70
N GLN A 10 -14.57 -1.69 -6.27
CA GLN A 10 -13.48 -0.80 -5.86
C GLN A 10 -12.99 0.05 -7.03
N LYS A 11 -12.81 -0.55 -8.22
CA LYS A 11 -12.40 0.18 -9.42
C LYS A 11 -13.41 1.28 -9.76
N GLN A 12 -14.69 0.96 -9.80
CA GLN A 12 -15.74 1.93 -10.11
C GLN A 12 -15.75 3.10 -9.11
N ALA A 13 -15.60 2.82 -7.81
CA ALA A 13 -15.55 3.86 -6.79
C ALA A 13 -14.31 4.78 -6.94
N MET A 14 -13.13 4.20 -7.18
CA MET A 14 -11.90 4.96 -7.37
C MET A 14 -11.92 5.78 -8.67
N SER A 15 -12.42 5.23 -9.77
CA SER A 15 -12.57 5.98 -11.03
C SER A 15 -13.55 7.14 -10.88
N ALA A 16 -14.68 6.94 -10.19
CA ALA A 16 -15.64 8.02 -9.92
C ALA A 16 -15.04 9.12 -9.02
N GLU A 17 -14.14 8.76 -8.11
CA GLU A 17 -13.37 9.73 -7.32
C GLU A 17 -12.39 10.54 -8.20
N LEU A 18 -11.65 9.87 -9.09
CA LEU A 18 -10.76 10.55 -10.04
C LEU A 18 -11.51 11.48 -10.98
N GLN A 19 -12.64 11.04 -11.52
CA GLN A 19 -13.50 11.84 -12.38
C GLN A 19 -13.95 13.12 -11.67
N ARG A 20 -14.50 12.99 -10.45
CA ARG A 20 -14.94 14.14 -9.64
C ARG A 20 -13.80 15.09 -9.32
N TYR A 21 -12.63 14.58 -8.93
CA TYR A 21 -11.48 15.44 -8.65
C TYR A 21 -11.06 16.26 -9.88
N LEU A 22 -11.05 15.66 -11.07
CA LEU A 22 -10.71 16.37 -12.30
C LEU A 22 -11.74 17.45 -12.63
N GLU A 23 -13.03 17.19 -12.42
CA GLU A 23 -14.10 18.16 -12.64
C GLU A 23 -14.04 19.29 -11.60
N ASP A 24 -14.06 18.95 -10.31
CA ASP A 24 -14.18 19.89 -9.20
C ASP A 24 -12.94 20.77 -9.02
N GLU A 25 -11.74 20.20 -9.16
CA GLU A 25 -10.49 20.88 -8.83
C GLU A 25 -9.74 21.39 -10.05
N LEU A 26 -9.91 20.76 -11.21
CA LEU A 26 -9.17 21.10 -12.42
C LEU A 26 -10.05 21.62 -13.57
N ASP A 27 -11.38 21.66 -13.42
CA ASP A 27 -12.34 22.06 -14.45
C ASP A 27 -12.22 21.20 -15.73
N ILE A 28 -11.92 19.91 -15.57
CA ILE A 28 -11.79 18.93 -16.64
C ILE A 28 -12.89 17.88 -16.51
N GLU A 29 -13.91 17.96 -17.36
CA GLU A 29 -14.94 16.95 -17.49
C GLU A 29 -14.45 15.77 -18.35
N ILE A 30 -14.47 14.55 -17.79
CA ILE A 30 -14.12 13.32 -18.51
C ILE A 30 -15.22 12.27 -18.37
N GLY A 31 -15.28 11.33 -19.30
CA GLY A 31 -16.20 10.18 -19.20
C GLY A 31 -15.69 9.10 -18.24
N GLN A 32 -16.59 8.18 -17.86
CA GLN A 32 -16.27 7.05 -17.00
C GLN A 32 -15.14 6.16 -17.56
N PHE A 33 -15.12 5.91 -18.87
CA PHE A 33 -14.07 5.09 -19.50
C PHE A 33 -12.69 5.76 -19.41
N ASP A 34 -12.64 7.08 -19.59
CA ASP A 34 -11.38 7.84 -19.46
C ASP A 34 -10.87 7.81 -18.02
N ALA A 35 -11.77 7.90 -17.03
CA ALA A 35 -11.44 7.78 -15.63
C ALA A 35 -10.92 6.37 -15.27
N ASP A 36 -11.53 5.32 -15.83
CA ASP A 36 -11.06 3.95 -15.68
C ASP A 36 -9.65 3.78 -16.28
N PHE A 37 -9.38 4.33 -17.47
CA PHE A 37 -8.05 4.29 -18.06
C PHE A 37 -7.01 5.07 -17.25
N LEU A 38 -7.39 6.22 -16.69
CA LEU A 38 -6.53 6.98 -15.80
C LEU A 38 -6.17 6.17 -14.54
N LEU A 39 -7.17 5.53 -13.91
CA LEU A 39 -6.96 4.64 -12.77
C LEU A 39 -6.01 3.50 -13.11
N GLU A 40 -6.18 2.86 -14.27
CA GLU A 40 -5.30 1.79 -14.72
C GLU A 40 -3.87 2.27 -14.97
N PHE A 41 -3.71 3.44 -15.58
CA PHE A 41 -2.41 4.07 -15.80
C PHE A 41 -1.69 4.34 -14.47
N VAL A 42 -2.36 5.00 -13.53
CA VAL A 42 -1.84 5.30 -12.19
C VAL A 42 -1.46 4.03 -11.46
N THR A 43 -2.34 3.03 -11.45
CA THR A 43 -2.09 1.74 -10.78
C THR A 43 -0.87 1.04 -11.37
N LYS A 44 -0.74 1.00 -12.70
CA LYS A 44 0.38 0.35 -13.38
C LYS A 44 1.70 1.09 -13.20
N LYS A 45 1.68 2.43 -13.13
CA LYS A 45 2.90 3.26 -13.05
C LYS A 45 3.37 3.47 -11.62
N PHE A 46 2.46 3.69 -10.68
CA PHE A 46 2.78 4.12 -9.32
C PHE A 46 2.45 3.08 -8.25
N GLY A 47 1.62 2.07 -8.56
CA GLY A 47 1.17 1.08 -7.58
C GLY A 47 2.31 0.36 -6.85
N ALA A 48 3.36 -0.03 -7.57
CA ALA A 48 4.55 -0.66 -6.97
C ALA A 48 5.27 0.27 -5.98
N THR A 49 5.35 1.56 -6.27
CA THR A 49 6.00 2.53 -5.38
C THR A 49 5.25 2.66 -4.06
N PHE A 50 3.93 2.82 -4.09
CA PHE A 50 3.11 2.90 -2.88
C PHE A 50 3.14 1.58 -2.08
N TYR A 51 3.02 0.45 -2.76
CA TYR A 51 3.09 -0.87 -2.11
C TYR A 51 4.44 -1.11 -1.43
N ASN A 52 5.55 -0.83 -2.12
CA ASN A 52 6.89 -1.03 -1.57
C ASN A 52 7.14 -0.11 -0.37
N LYS A 53 6.63 1.13 -0.40
CA LYS A 53 6.71 2.02 0.76
C LYS A 53 5.93 1.45 1.94
N GLY A 54 4.69 1.02 1.73
CA GLY A 54 3.89 0.37 2.77
C GLY A 54 4.54 -0.89 3.34
N LEU A 55 5.14 -1.72 2.49
CA LEU A 55 5.88 -2.91 2.91
C LEU A 55 7.11 -2.55 3.75
N SER A 56 7.88 -1.54 3.34
CA SER A 56 9.03 -1.05 4.09
C SER A 56 8.63 -0.52 5.47
N ASP A 57 7.51 0.19 5.57
CA ASP A 57 7.01 0.70 6.84
C ASP A 57 6.55 -0.45 7.77
N ALA A 58 5.90 -1.47 7.20
CA ALA A 58 5.54 -2.68 7.95
C ALA A 58 6.78 -3.45 8.44
N GLN A 59 7.80 -3.59 7.60
CA GLN A 59 9.07 -4.23 7.97
C GLN A 59 9.74 -3.48 9.14
N ALA A 60 9.79 -2.15 9.09
CA ALA A 60 10.37 -1.36 10.19
C ALA A 60 9.64 -1.56 11.53
N ILE A 61 8.32 -1.80 11.52
CA ILE A 61 7.57 -2.14 12.74
C ILE A 61 7.97 -3.52 13.25
N PHE A 62 8.09 -4.49 12.34
CA PHE A 62 8.43 -5.86 12.69
C PHE A 62 9.85 -5.98 13.24
N ASP A 63 10.82 -5.30 12.61
CA ASP A 63 12.21 -5.30 13.03
C ASP A 63 12.35 -4.78 14.47
N ARG A 64 11.63 -3.71 14.83
CA ARG A 64 11.60 -3.21 16.22
C ARG A 64 11.07 -4.25 17.20
N LYS A 65 9.95 -4.89 16.88
CA LYS A 65 9.36 -5.91 17.75
C LYS A 65 10.25 -7.14 17.90
N ILE A 66 10.98 -7.52 16.85
CA ILE A 66 11.93 -8.64 16.94
C ILE A 66 13.09 -8.30 17.86
N LEU A 67 13.59 -7.06 17.82
CA LEU A 67 14.63 -6.63 18.77
C LEU A 67 14.12 -6.72 20.21
N ASP A 68 12.91 -6.22 20.48
CA ASP A 68 12.30 -6.32 21.81
C ASP A 68 12.20 -7.80 22.28
N VAL A 69 11.75 -8.70 21.40
CA VAL A 69 11.66 -10.14 21.71
C VAL A 69 13.05 -10.75 21.94
N ALA A 70 14.06 -10.36 21.16
CA ALA A 70 15.42 -10.85 21.32
C ALA A 70 16.01 -10.44 22.68
N ASP A 71 15.74 -9.20 23.10
CA ASP A 71 16.15 -8.69 24.40
C ASP A 71 15.45 -9.47 25.54
N GLU A 72 14.13 -9.68 25.45
CA GLU A 72 13.37 -10.49 26.44
C GLU A 72 13.88 -11.94 26.55
N LEU A 73 14.26 -12.55 25.43
CA LEU A 73 14.84 -13.91 25.42
C LEU A 73 16.22 -13.95 26.08
N TYR A 74 17.04 -12.92 25.86
CA TYR A 74 18.35 -12.81 26.49
C TYR A 74 18.24 -12.65 28.01
N GLU A 75 17.25 -11.89 28.49
CA GLU A 75 17.02 -11.69 29.93
C GLU A 75 16.71 -12.99 30.69
N ILE A 76 16.08 -13.98 30.02
CA ILE A 76 15.73 -15.27 30.64
C ILE A 76 16.77 -16.37 30.40
N GLU A 77 17.81 -16.09 29.62
CA GLU A 77 18.89 -17.03 29.34
C GLU A 77 19.64 -17.37 30.64
N GLN A 78 19.92 -18.66 30.86
CA GLN A 78 20.65 -19.12 32.04
C GLN A 78 22.03 -19.65 31.64
N ILE A 79 23.04 -19.30 32.43
CA ILE A 79 24.38 -19.84 32.27
C ILE A 79 24.34 -21.34 32.58
N SER A 80 24.71 -22.17 31.61
CA SER A 80 24.90 -23.61 31.77
C SER A 80 26.38 -23.93 31.95
N GLU A 81 26.69 -24.78 32.93
CA GLU A 81 28.03 -25.37 33.10
C GLU A 81 28.20 -26.71 32.34
N PHE A 82 27.14 -27.18 31.67
CA PHE A 82 27.13 -28.35 30.79
C PHE A 82 27.22 -27.94 29.32
#